data_AF-A0A820SAY6-F1
#
_entry.id   AF-A0A820SAY6-F1
#
_cell.length_a   1.000
_cell.length_b   1.000
_cell.length_c   1.000
_cell.angle_alpha   90.00
_cell.angle_beta   90.00
_cell.angle_gamma   90.00
#
_symmetry.space_group_name_H-M   'P 1'
#
loop_
_entity.id
_entity.type
_entity.pdbx_description
1 polymer ?
#
loop_
_entity_poly.entity_id
_entity_poly.type
_entity_poly.pdbx_seq_one_letter_code
_entity_poly.pdbx_strand_id
1 'polypeptide(L)'
;PTYERFFGLLGRQLCILKKEYVEYFEKLFQHQYEIVHRLENVKSTNVAKFFTHLLTANAISWSLTKINHRSTDSTSTQYFQDLFPYDSPNNT
;
A
#
# COMPACT_ATOMS: atom_id res chain seq x y z
N PRO A 1 -18.08 -3.09 -1.56
CA PRO A 1 -17.70 -1.68 -1.34
C PRO A 1 -16.53 -1.28 -2.24
N THR A 2 -16.85 -0.59 -3.33
CA THR A 2 -15.93 -0.19 -4.39
C THR A 2 -14.93 0.82 -3.85
N TYR A 3 -13.63 0.55 -4.00
CA TYR A 3 -12.58 1.53 -3.74
C TYR A 3 -12.79 2.74 -4.66
N GLU A 4 -13.09 3.89 -4.07
CA GLU A 4 -13.39 5.11 -4.81
C GLU A 4 -12.09 5.90 -5.00
N ARG A 5 -11.77 6.24 -6.26
CA ARG A 5 -10.55 6.99 -6.64
C ARG A 5 -10.38 8.29 -5.86
N PHE A 6 -11.48 8.81 -5.33
CA PHE A 6 -11.55 9.93 -4.40
C PHE A 6 -10.59 9.81 -3.20
N PHE A 7 -10.50 8.63 -2.57
CA PHE A 7 -9.62 8.44 -1.41
C PHE A 7 -8.15 8.59 -1.78
N GLY A 8 -7.71 8.04 -2.91
CA GLY A 8 -6.33 8.22 -3.39
C GLY A 8 -5.97 9.69 -3.67
N LEU A 9 -6.92 10.46 -4.22
CA LEU A 9 -6.74 11.90 -4.43
C LEU A 9 -6.65 12.67 -3.12
N LEU A 10 -7.53 12.38 -2.15
CA LEU A 10 -7.47 12.96 -0.81
C LEU A 10 -6.15 12.67 -0.11
N GLY A 11 -5.69 11.41 -0.14
CA GLY A 11 -4.41 11.02 0.45
C GLY A 11 -3.24 11.80 -0.15
N ARG A 12 -3.20 11.94 -1.48
CA ARG A 12 -2.22 12.77 -2.16
C ARG A 12 -2.27 14.23 -1.71
N GLN A 13 -3.47 14.79 -1.60
CA GLN A 13 -3.67 16.19 -1.24
C GLN A 13 -3.24 16.48 0.20
N LEU A 14 -3.46 15.53 1.11
CA LEU A 14 -2.93 15.58 2.49
C LEU A 14 -1.40 15.57 2.52
N CYS A 15 -0.76 14.70 1.73
CA CYS A 15 0.70 14.68 1.62
C CYS A 15 1.28 15.98 1.05
N ILE A 16 0.57 16.62 0.11
CA ILE A 16 0.96 17.94 -0.44
C ILE A 16 0.78 19.04 0.61
N LEU A 17 -0.26 18.94 1.45
CA LEU A 17 -0.57 19.93 2.46
C LEU A 17 0.49 20.01 3.56
N LYS A 18 0.93 18.85 4.08
CA LYS A 18 2.06 18.77 5.03
C LYS A 18 2.84 17.48 4.88
N LYS A 19 4.17 17.58 4.97
CA LYS A 19 5.08 16.43 4.99
C LYS A 19 4.90 15.52 6.21
N GLU A 20 4.40 16.04 7.32
CA GLU A 20 4.05 15.24 8.50
C GLU A 20 3.08 14.10 8.16
N TYR A 21 2.10 14.34 7.27
CA TYR A 21 1.16 13.31 6.84
C TYR A 21 1.84 12.18 6.08
N VAL A 22 2.92 12.47 5.34
CA VAL A 22 3.72 11.45 4.65
C VAL A 22 4.20 10.46 5.70
N GLU A 23 4.93 10.91 6.71
CA GLU A 23 5.46 10.04 7.78
C GLU A 23 4.36 9.24 8.51
N TYR A 24 3.19 9.86 8.73
CA TYR A 24 2.04 9.14 9.30
C TYR A 24 1.53 8.03 8.38
N PHE A 25 1.41 8.29 7.07
CA PHE A 25 1.03 7.26 6.10
C PHE A 25 2.10 6.17 5.97
N GLU A 26 3.38 6.50 6.10
CA GLU A 26 4.48 5.53 6.10
C GLU A 26 4.38 4.58 7.31
N LYS A 27 4.16 5.12 8.51
CA LYS A 27 3.93 4.33 9.73
C LYS A 27 2.65 3.50 9.63
N LEU A 28 1.58 4.08 9.08
CA LEU A 28 0.31 3.38 8.89
C LEU A 28 0.48 2.20 7.91
N PHE A 29 1.26 2.37 6.85
CA PHE A 29 1.58 1.30 5.90
C PHE A 29 2.33 0.15 6.58
N GLN A 30 3.33 0.45 7.41
CA GLN A 30 4.04 -0.57 8.20
C GLN A 30 3.11 -1.31 9.14
N HIS A 31 2.29 -0.58 9.91
CA HIS A 31 1.34 -1.20 10.82
C HIS A 31 0.31 -2.07 10.09
N GLN A 32 -0.22 -1.60 8.96
CA GLN A 32 -1.13 -2.40 8.13
C GLN A 32 -0.47 -3.67 7.61
N TYR A 33 0.80 -3.60 7.23
CA TYR A 33 1.57 -4.76 6.81
C TYR A 33 1.78 -5.76 7.96
N GLU A 34 2.04 -5.29 9.17
CA GLU A 34 2.14 -6.14 10.36
C GLU A 34 0.81 -6.83 10.68
N ILE A 35 -0.34 -6.20 10.50
CA ILE A 35 -1.65 -6.79 10.82
C ILE A 35 -2.32 -7.48 9.62
N VAL A 36 -1.73 -7.44 8.42
CA VAL A 36 -2.32 -7.98 7.20
C VAL A 36 -2.60 -9.48 7.30
N HIS A 37 -1.77 -10.21 8.06
CA HIS A 37 -1.96 -11.63 8.35
C HIS A 37 -3.23 -11.91 9.19
N ARG A 38 -3.82 -10.89 9.82
CA ARG A 38 -5.04 -10.99 10.64
C ARG A 38 -6.28 -10.40 9.98
N LEU A 39 -6.13 -9.71 8.85
CA LEU A 39 -7.24 -9.04 8.16
C LEU A 39 -7.88 -9.98 7.14
N GLU A 40 -9.21 -10.02 7.12
CA GLU A 40 -9.97 -10.70 6.07
C GLU A 40 -9.63 -10.11 4.69
N ASN A 41 -9.32 -10.97 3.71
CA ASN A 41 -8.82 -10.65 2.36
C ASN A 41 -9.53 -9.45 1.69
N VAL A 42 -10.85 -9.29 1.85
CA VAL A 42 -11.62 -8.23 1.20
C VAL A 42 -11.25 -6.82 1.72
N LYS A 43 -10.87 -6.68 2.99
CA LYS A 43 -10.48 -5.39 3.59
C LYS A 43 -9.05 -5.01 3.21
N SER A 44 -8.16 -5.99 3.10
CA SER A 44 -6.76 -5.75 2.69
C SER A 44 -6.70 -5.23 1.25
N THR A 45 -7.50 -5.77 0.31
CA THR A 45 -7.49 -5.31 -1.09
C THR A 45 -7.88 -3.83 -1.26
N ASN A 46 -8.83 -3.31 -0.49
CA ASN A 46 -9.20 -1.89 -0.56
C ASN A 46 -8.09 -0.98 -0.02
N VAL A 47 -7.38 -1.43 1.03
CA VAL A 47 -6.25 -0.71 1.62
C VAL A 47 -5.02 -0.78 0.69
N ALA A 48 -4.78 -1.92 0.06
CA ALA A 48 -3.75 -2.08 -0.96
C ALA A 48 -3.94 -1.07 -2.10
N LYS A 49 -5.15 -0.98 -2.66
CA LYS A 49 -5.49 -0.02 -3.73
C LYS A 49 -5.26 1.44 -3.32
N PHE A 50 -5.51 1.79 -2.06
CA PHE A 50 -5.23 3.12 -1.52
C PHE A 50 -3.73 3.43 -1.52
N PHE A 51 -2.93 2.53 -0.96
CA PHE A 51 -1.48 2.72 -0.86
C PHE A 51 -0.77 2.65 -2.21
N THR A 52 -1.21 1.79 -3.12
CA THR A 52 -0.72 1.78 -4.52
C THR A 52 -0.94 3.13 -5.18
N HIS A 53 -2.09 3.78 -4.93
CA HIS A 53 -2.37 5.10 -5.48
C HIS A 53 -1.47 6.20 -4.92
N LEU A 54 -1.13 6.12 -3.62
CA LEU A 54 -0.19 7.03 -2.97
C LEU A 54 1.24 6.85 -3.46
N LEU A 55 1.70 5.60 -3.62
CA LEU A 55 3.02 5.25 -4.13
C LEU A 55 3.22 5.70 -5.58
N THR A 56 2.22 5.44 -6.43
CA THR A 56 2.23 5.90 -7.84
C THR A 56 2.12 7.41 -7.98
N ALA A 57 1.43 8.07 -7.05
CA ALA A 57 1.37 9.53 -6.98
C ALA A 57 2.62 10.20 -6.38
N ASN A 58 3.65 9.41 -6.02
CA ASN A 58 4.87 9.86 -5.34
C ASN A 58 4.57 10.64 -4.03
N ALA A 59 3.47 10.27 -3.37
CA ALA A 59 3.03 10.89 -2.11
C ALA A 59 3.69 10.24 -0.88
N ILE A 60 4.21 9.02 -1.02
CA ILE A 60 4.97 8.27 -0.02
C ILE A 60 6.15 7.54 -0.68
N SER A 61 7.20 7.21 0.08
CA SER A 61 8.43 6.64 -0.48
C SER A 61 8.35 5.14 -0.74
N TRP A 62 8.84 4.72 -1.92
CA TRP A 62 9.00 3.30 -2.28
C TRP A 62 10.04 2.55 -1.43
N SER A 63 10.86 3.26 -0.65
CA SER A 63 11.82 2.62 0.25
C SER A 63 11.15 1.75 1.32
N LEU A 64 9.90 2.05 1.69
CA LEU A 64 9.15 1.30 2.69
C LEU A 64 8.73 -0.09 2.22
N THR A 65 8.44 -0.23 0.91
CA THR A 65 8.00 -1.51 0.34
C THR A 65 9.15 -2.51 0.31
N LYS A 66 10.38 -2.04 0.12
CA LYS A 66 11.60 -2.85 0.17
C LYS A 66 11.90 -3.41 1.56
N ILE A 67 11.63 -2.64 2.62
CA ILE A 67 11.83 -3.07 4.00
C ILE A 67 10.86 -4.22 4.34
N ASN A 68 9.62 -4.11 3.86
CA ASN A 68 8.54 -5.05 4.19
C ASN A 68 8.58 -6.34 3.36
N HIS A 69 9.12 -6.33 2.14
CA HIS A 69 9.32 -7.53 1.30
C HIS A 69 10.20 -8.60 1.97
N ARG A 70 11.00 -8.25 2.98
CA ARG A 70 11.85 -9.20 3.69
C ARG A 70 11.09 -10.12 4.66
N SER A 71 9.82 -9.81 4.97
CA SER A 71 8.96 -10.66 5.79
C SER A 71 8.45 -11.84 4.96
N THR A 72 8.87 -13.05 5.31
CA THR A 72 8.64 -14.32 4.60
C THR A 72 7.23 -14.91 4.74
N ASP A 73 6.23 -14.09 5.04
CA ASP A 73 4.87 -14.59 5.28
C ASP A 73 4.09 -14.71 3.96
N SER A 74 3.45 -15.86 3.75
CA SER A 74 2.70 -16.15 2.51
C SER A 74 1.48 -15.23 2.33
N THR A 75 0.88 -14.74 3.42
CA THR A 75 -0.24 -13.78 3.39
C THR A 75 0.21 -12.37 3.02
N SER A 76 1.38 -11.93 3.50
CA SER A 76 1.93 -10.63 3.12
C SER A 76 2.40 -10.61 1.67
N THR A 77 2.87 -11.75 1.17
CA THR A 77 3.21 -11.96 -0.25
C THR A 77 1.99 -11.76 -1.16
N GLN A 78 0.84 -12.35 -0.83
CA GLN A 78 -0.40 -12.15 -1.60
C GLN A 78 -0.86 -10.69 -1.59
N TYR A 79 -0.79 -10.03 -0.44
CA TYR A 79 -1.12 -8.60 -0.33
C TYR A 79 -0.18 -7.72 -1.17
N PHE A 80 1.10 -8.08 -1.25
CA PHE A 80 2.07 -7.38 -2.10
C PHE A 80 1.74 -7.56 -3.59
N GLN A 81 1.34 -8.76 -4.01
CA GLN A 81 0.85 -9.01 -5.36
C GLN A 81 -0.41 -8.20 -5.68
N ASP A 82 -1.32 -8.05 -4.72
CA ASP A 82 -2.51 -7.20 -4.86
C ASP A 82 -2.17 -5.70 -4.92
N LEU A 83 -1.08 -5.28 -4.26
CA LEU A 83 -0.56 -3.91 -4.30
C LEU A 83 0.14 -3.59 -5.63
N PHE A 84 0.80 -4.58 -6.23
CA PHE A 84 1.53 -4.49 -7.49
C PHE A 84 1.08 -5.56 -8.48
N PRO A 85 -0.17 -5.50 -8.98
CA PRO A 85 -0.67 -6.47 -9.95
C PRO A 85 -0.04 -6.32 -11.35
N TYR A 86 1.07 -5.57 -11.49
CA TYR A 86 1.64 -5.18 -12.77
C TYR A 86 3.17 -5.34 -12.85
N ASP A 87 3.70 -6.45 -12.32
CA ASP A 87 4.98 -7.01 -12.80
C ASP A 87 5.09 -8.49 -12.39
N SER A 88 4.32 -9.34 -13.08
CA SER A 88 4.78 -10.71 -13.32
C SER A 88 5.46 -10.73 -14.68
N PRO A 89 6.81 -10.71 -14.77
CA PRO A 89 7.52 -11.07 -15.97
C PRO A 89 7.56 -12.61 -16.10
N ASN A 90 6.39 -13.27 -16.08
CA ASN A 90 6.25 -14.68 -16.43
C ASN A 90 5.67 -14.84 -17.84
N ASN A 91 6.19 -14.03 -18.77
CA ASN A 91 6.12 -14.33 -20.19
C ASN A 91 7.45 -13.96 -20.87
N THR A 92 8.52 -14.68 -20.52
CA THR A 92 9.60 -15.11 -21.42
C THR A 92 10.27 -16.33 -20.81
#